data_AF-A0A0N4VYZ5-F1
#
_entry.id   AF-A0A0N4VYZ5-F1
#
_cell.length_a   1.000
_cell.length_b   1.000
_cell.length_c   1.000
_cell.angle_alpha   90.00
_cell.angle_beta   90.00
_cell.angle_gamma   90.00
#
_symmetry.space_group_name_H-M   'P 1'
#
loop_
_entity.id
_entity.type
_entity.pdbx_description
1 polymer ?
#
loop_
_entity_poly.entity_id
_entity_poly.type
_entity_poly.pdbx_seq_one_letter_code
_entity_poly.pdbx_strand_id
1 'polypeptide(L)'
;MLPEKGDNISVYQQLVIDRSLALSDFFEMKRPLLLSQSEDVRDTAFSELVDLICSFPDDFLSEEQVGVLLDFLLGRLESSAASYAVQGIHHLVVRNKNLPTNFETSLVHVMFR
;
A
#
# COMPACT_ATOMS: atom_id res chain seq x y z
N MET A 1 4.64 -0.37 21.62
CA MET A 1 5.87 0.10 20.97
C MET A 1 5.49 0.42 19.54
N LEU A 2 5.58 1.68 19.14
CA LEU A 2 5.42 2.09 17.75
C LEU A 2 6.71 1.69 17.02
N PRO A 3 6.67 1.10 15.82
CA PRO A 3 7.89 0.87 15.06
C PRO A 3 8.48 2.23 14.68
N GLU A 4 9.78 2.36 14.96
CA GLU A 4 10.50 3.60 14.72
C GLU A 4 10.69 3.80 13.21
N LYS A 5 10.66 5.04 12.74
CA LYS A 5 10.92 5.45 11.34
C LYS A 5 12.14 4.77 10.67
N GLY A 6 13.07 4.21 11.46
CA GLY A 6 14.20 3.42 10.97
C GLY A 6 13.82 2.09 10.31
N ASP A 7 12.72 1.45 10.72
CA ASP A 7 12.29 0.16 10.17
C ASP A 7 11.90 0.28 8.70
N ASN A 8 11.16 1.34 8.33
CA ASN A 8 10.77 1.59 6.94
C ASN A 8 11.97 1.89 6.03
N ILE A 9 13.03 2.54 6.54
CA ILE A 9 14.25 2.77 5.77
C ILE A 9 14.96 1.44 5.49
N SER A 10 15.01 0.54 6.49
CA SER A 10 15.62 -0.78 6.32
C SER A 10 14.84 -1.65 5.33
N VAL A 11 13.51 -1.58 5.37
CA VAL A 11 12.62 -2.33 4.47
C VAL A 11 12.71 -1.79 3.05
N TYR A 12 12.71 -0.46 2.88
CA TYR A 12 12.89 0.17 1.56
C TYR A 12 14.21 -0.27 0.93
N GLN A 13 15.30 -0.25 1.71
CA GLN A 13 16.62 -0.71 1.25
C GLN A 13 16.54 -2.15 0.73
N GLN A 14 15.91 -3.06 1.49
CA GLN A 14 15.80 -4.47 1.13
C GLN A 14 14.90 -4.72 -0.09
N LEU A 15 13.80 -3.97 -0.24
CA LEU A 15 12.85 -4.13 -1.34
C LEU A 15 13.35 -3.51 -2.65
N VAL A 16 13.82 -2.26 -2.59
CA VAL A 16 14.04 -1.43 -3.78
C VAL A 16 15.50 -1.41 -4.20
N ILE A 17 16.42 -1.29 -3.24
CA ILE A 17 17.85 -1.10 -3.53
C ILE A 17 18.56 -2.45 -3.64
N ASP A 18 18.50 -3.25 -2.58
CA ASP A 18 19.22 -4.52 -2.48
C ASP A 18 18.45 -5.66 -3.17
N ARG A 19 17.13 -5.51 -3.32
CA ARG A 19 16.19 -6.52 -3.85
C ARG A 19 16.36 -7.89 -3.17
N SER A 20 16.71 -7.87 -1.89
CA SER A 20 16.93 -9.05 -1.05
C SER A 20 15.64 -9.56 -0.39
N LEU A 21 14.58 -8.73 -0.40
CA LEU A 21 13.24 -9.07 0.06
C LEU A 21 12.26 -8.93 -1.10
N ALA A 22 11.44 -9.95 -1.36
CA ALA A 22 10.36 -9.84 -2.33
C ALA A 22 9.17 -9.09 -1.72
N LEU A 23 8.46 -8.32 -2.54
CA LEU A 23 7.26 -7.58 -2.09
C LEU A 23 6.20 -8.54 -1.53
N SER A 24 6.01 -9.71 -2.15
CA SER A 24 5.10 -10.75 -1.65
C SER A 24 5.45 -11.24 -0.25
N ASP A 25 6.74 -11.46 0.02
CA ASP A 25 7.22 -11.94 1.32
C ASP A 25 7.01 -10.87 2.40
N PHE A 26 7.27 -9.61 2.05
CA PHE A 26 6.97 -8.48 2.92
C PHE A 26 5.47 -8.40 3.29
N PHE A 27 4.57 -8.58 2.31
CA PHE A 27 3.13 -8.59 2.58
C PHE A 27 2.71 -9.76 3.49
N GLU A 28 3.27 -10.96 3.29
CA GLU A 28 3.01 -12.10 4.18
C GLU A 28 3.54 -11.85 5.60
N MET A 29 4.68 -11.17 5.76
CA MET A 29 5.19 -10.78 7.07
C MET A 29 4.26 -9.78 7.79
N LYS A 30 3.66 -8.84 7.06
CA LYS A 30 2.73 -7.83 7.62
C LYS A 30 1.30 -8.35 7.78
N ARG A 31 0.94 -9.46 7.12
CA ARG A 31 -0.40 -10.06 7.12
C ARG A 31 -0.99 -10.27 8.52
N PRO A 32 -0.27 -10.80 9.54
CA PRO A 32 -0.83 -10.97 10.88
C PRO A 32 -1.25 -9.65 11.53
N LEU A 33 -0.52 -8.55 11.26
CA LEU A 33 -0.81 -7.23 11.80
C LEU A 33 -2.02 -6.61 11.08
N LEU A 34 -2.08 -6.74 9.76
CA LEU A 34 -3.20 -6.27 8.93
C LEU A 34 -4.52 -7.01 9.24
N LEU A 35 -4.45 -8.21 9.81
CA LEU A 35 -5.58 -9.03 10.23
C LEU A 35 -5.78 -9.06 11.76
N SER A 36 -5.08 -8.20 12.49
CA SER A 36 -5.20 -8.11 13.95
C SER A 36 -6.64 -7.78 14.37
N GLN A 37 -7.07 -8.29 15.52
CA GLN A 37 -8.38 -7.91 16.09
C GLN A 37 -8.37 -6.49 16.66
N SER A 38 -7.20 -5.96 17.03
CA SER A 38 -7.03 -4.59 17.47
C SER A 38 -7.04 -3.64 16.26
N GLU A 39 -7.97 -2.69 16.26
CA GLU A 39 -8.09 -1.64 15.24
C GLU A 39 -6.84 -0.78 15.17
N ASP A 40 -6.34 -0.29 16.31
CA ASP A 40 -5.12 0.52 16.37
C ASP A 40 -3.91 -0.19 15.73
N VAL A 41 -3.76 -1.51 15.97
CA VAL A 41 -2.67 -2.30 15.38
C VAL A 41 -2.84 -2.44 13.87
N ARG A 42 -4.07 -2.68 13.39
CA ARG A 42 -4.34 -2.77 11.94
C ARG A 42 -4.06 -1.43 11.25
N ASP A 43 -4.53 -0.33 11.83
CA ASP A 43 -4.43 1.00 11.25
C ASP A 43 -2.98 1.47 11.22
N THR A 44 -2.23 1.19 12.28
CA THR A 44 -0.78 1.45 12.34
C THR A 44 -0.06 0.67 11.24
N ALA A 45 -0.29 -0.66 11.16
CA ALA A 45 0.35 -1.48 10.13
C ALA A 45 -0.03 -1.08 8.70
N PHE A 46 -1.28 -0.65 8.50
CA PHE A 46 -1.75 -0.16 7.21
C PHE A 46 -1.11 1.19 6.85
N SER A 47 -0.99 2.11 7.81
CA SER A 47 -0.33 3.41 7.59
C SER A 47 1.14 3.24 7.19
N GLU A 48 1.88 2.35 7.85
CA GLU A 48 3.27 2.02 7.51
C GLU A 48 3.39 1.45 6.10
N LEU A 49 2.45 0.57 5.72
CA LEU A 49 2.40 -0.02 4.39
C LEU A 49 2.18 1.05 3.33
N VAL A 50 1.23 1.97 3.57
CA VAL A 50 0.96 3.09 2.66
C VAL A 50 2.17 4.01 2.55
N ASP A 51 2.82 4.36 3.65
CA ASP A 51 4.01 5.21 3.65
C ASP A 51 5.15 4.58 2.85
N LEU A 52 5.34 3.26 2.99
CA LEU A 52 6.33 2.52 2.21
C LEU A 52 5.98 2.51 0.71
N ILE A 53 4.72 2.22 0.35
CA ILE A 53 4.26 2.25 -1.04
C ILE A 53 4.49 3.64 -1.65
N CYS A 54 4.19 4.70 -0.89
CA CYS A 54 4.38 6.08 -1.33
C CYS A 54 5.86 6.48 -1.50
N SER A 55 6.79 5.67 -1.02
CA SER A 55 8.23 5.89 -1.18
C SER A 55 8.83 5.18 -2.39
N PHE A 56 8.10 4.25 -3.02
CA PHE A 56 8.61 3.49 -4.15
C PHE A 56 8.86 4.39 -5.38
N PRO A 57 9.89 4.07 -6.19
CA PRO A 57 10.05 4.69 -7.50
C PRO A 57 8.82 4.48 -8.40
N ASP A 58 8.53 5.48 -9.23
CA ASP A 58 7.37 5.56 -10.14
C ASP A 58 7.25 4.39 -11.14
N ASP A 59 8.32 3.61 -11.35
CA ASP A 59 8.41 2.46 -12.26
C ASP A 59 8.71 1.13 -11.55
N PHE A 60 8.72 1.13 -10.21
CA PHE A 60 9.04 -0.06 -9.42
C PHE A 60 7.95 -1.14 -9.48
N LEU A 61 6.68 -0.72 -9.43
CA LEU A 61 5.54 -1.63 -9.45
C LEU A 61 5.11 -1.92 -10.89
N SER A 62 4.84 -3.19 -11.20
CA SER A 62 4.22 -3.58 -12.46
C SER A 62 2.74 -3.20 -12.53
N GLU A 63 2.15 -3.19 -13.72
CA GLU A 63 0.71 -2.92 -13.90
C GLU A 63 -0.17 -3.82 -13.04
N GLU A 64 0.14 -5.12 -12.99
CA GLU A 64 -0.56 -6.10 -12.16
C GLU A 64 -0.45 -5.76 -10.67
N GLN A 65 0.75 -5.38 -10.20
CA GLN A 65 0.98 -5.02 -8.80
C GLN A 65 0.23 -3.74 -8.43
N VAL A 66 0.22 -2.73 -9.31
CA VAL A 66 -0.54 -1.49 -9.10
C VAL A 66 -2.04 -1.82 -9.02
N GLY A 67 -2.55 -2.69 -9.89
CA GLY A 67 -3.96 -3.13 -9.85
C GLY A 67 -4.35 -3.78 -8.53
N VAL A 68 -3.57 -4.76 -8.07
CA VAL A 68 -3.83 -5.45 -6.80
C VAL A 68 -3.78 -4.47 -5.61
N LEU A 69 -2.81 -3.54 -5.61
CA LEU A 69 -2.71 -2.53 -4.55
C LEU A 69 -3.87 -1.54 -4.57
N LEU A 70 -4.31 -1.10 -5.76
CA LEU A 70 -5.47 -0.22 -5.88
C LEU A 70 -6.73 -0.90 -5.35
N ASP A 71 -7.01 -2.15 -5.74
CA ASP A 71 -8.16 -2.90 -5.24
C ASP A 71 -8.11 -3.07 -3.72
N PHE A 72 -6.92 -3.39 -3.19
CA PHE A 72 -6.71 -3.49 -1.75
C PHE A 72 -7.00 -2.17 -1.02
N LEU A 73 -6.51 -1.04 -1.53
CA LEU A 73 -6.71 0.28 -0.92
C LEU A 73 -8.17 0.75 -1.06
N LEU A 74 -8.80 0.52 -2.21
CA LEU A 74 -10.23 0.84 -2.42
C LEU A 74 -11.11 0.10 -1.41
N GLY A 75 -10.80 -1.16 -1.11
CA GLY A 75 -11.48 -1.93 -0.06
C GLY A 75 -11.32 -1.39 1.37
N ARG A 76 -10.48 -0.37 1.59
CA ARG A 76 -10.23 0.27 2.89
C ARG A 76 -10.87 1.65 3.02
N LEU A 77 -11.55 2.16 2.00
CA LEU A 77 -12.18 3.48 2.02
C LEU A 77 -13.32 3.61 3.05
N GLU A 78 -13.92 2.49 3.47
CA GLU A 78 -14.97 2.47 4.51
C GLU A 78 -14.43 2.18 5.92
N SER A 79 -13.11 1.99 6.07
CA SER A 79 -12.48 1.71 7.37
C SER A 79 -12.00 2.97 8.10
N SER A 80 -11.65 2.82 9.38
CA SER A 80 -10.95 3.82 10.19
C SER A 80 -9.66 4.36 9.53
N ALA A 81 -9.01 3.54 8.70
CA ALA A 81 -7.80 3.89 7.97
C ALA A 81 -8.04 4.57 6.60
N ALA A 82 -9.25 5.07 6.33
CA ALA A 82 -9.62 5.62 5.02
C ALA A 82 -8.70 6.75 4.54
N SER A 83 -8.21 7.61 5.44
CA SER A 83 -7.28 8.70 5.09
C SER A 83 -5.97 8.18 4.49
N TYR A 84 -5.43 7.09 5.04
CA TYR A 84 -4.23 6.44 4.50
C TYR A 84 -4.53 5.76 3.16
N ALA A 85 -5.72 5.17 3.01
CA ALA A 85 -6.12 4.56 1.75
C ALA A 85 -6.20 5.60 0.62
N VAL A 86 -6.80 6.77 0.88
CA VAL A 86 -6.86 7.89 -0.07
C VAL A 86 -5.45 8.37 -0.44
N GLN A 87 -4.54 8.49 0.53
CA GLN A 87 -3.15 8.87 0.26
C GLN A 87 -2.45 7.86 -0.67
N GLY A 88 -2.57 6.56 -0.38
CA GLY A 88 -2.00 5.50 -1.20
C GLY A 88 -2.57 5.48 -2.62
N ILE A 89 -3.89 5.60 -2.76
CA ILE A 89 -4.57 5.66 -4.06
C ILE A 89 -4.08 6.87 -4.85
N HIS A 90 -4.06 8.05 -4.23
CA HIS A 90 -3.56 9.27 -4.88
C HIS A 90 -2.12 9.11 -5.36
N HIS A 91 -1.25 8.54 -4.53
CA HIS A 91 0.13 8.29 -4.93
C HIS A 91 0.21 7.34 -6.14
N LEU A 92 -0.48 6.20 -6.09
CA LEU A 92 -0.49 5.24 -7.20
C LEU A 92 -1.01 5.89 -8.50
N VAL A 93 -2.15 6.59 -8.44
CA VAL A 93 -2.78 7.21 -9.61
C VAL A 93 -1.94 8.33 -10.22
N VAL A 94 -1.25 9.13 -9.41
CA VAL A 94 -0.54 10.33 -9.89
C VAL A 94 0.91 10.04 -10.24
N ARG A 95 1.56 9.10 -9.54
CA ARG A 95 3.01 8.88 -9.64
C ARG A 95 3.39 7.62 -10.42
N ASN A 96 2.58 6.56 -10.42
CA ASN A 96 2.98 5.33 -11.11
C ASN A 96 2.84 5.44 -12.63
N LYS A 97 3.82 4.91 -13.34
CA LYS A 97 3.81 4.84 -14.82
C LYS A 97 3.04 3.65 -15.36
N ASN A 98 2.83 2.63 -14.53
CA ASN A 98 2.23 1.36 -14.92
C ASN A 98 0.78 1.26 -14.40
N LEU A 99 -0.08 2.22 -14.76
CA LEU A 99 -1.48 2.18 -14.33
C LEU A 99 -2.26 1.09 -15.09
N PRO A 100 -3.13 0.33 -14.39
CA PRO A 100 -3.98 -0.67 -15.04
C PRO A 100 -4.91 -0.05 -16.05
N THR A 101 -5.11 -0.74 -17.18
CA THR A 101 -6.13 -0.32 -18.15
C THR A 101 -7.53 -0.33 -17.50
N ASN A 102 -8.29 0.77 -17.65
CA ASN A 102 -9.65 0.97 -17.12
C ASN A 102 -9.76 1.10 -15.58
N PHE A 103 -8.67 1.40 -14.86
CA PHE A 103 -8.71 1.58 -13.41
C PHE A 103 -9.72 2.67 -12.96
N GLU A 104 -9.98 3.66 -13.81
CA GLU A 104 -10.91 4.77 -13.56
C GLU A 104 -12.34 4.26 -13.33
N THR A 105 -12.72 3.16 -14.00
CA THR A 105 -14.06 2.58 -13.86
C THR A 105 -14.24 2.02 -12.45
N SER A 106 -13.26 1.28 -11.94
CA SER A 106 -13.28 0.75 -10.57
C SER A 106 -13.30 1.87 -9.54
N LEU A 107 -12.51 2.92 -9.76
CA LEU A 107 -12.43 4.06 -8.85
C LEU A 107 -13.77 4.82 -8.78
N VAL A 108 -14.37 5.13 -9.93
CA VAL A 108 -15.69 5.78 -10.00
C VAL A 108 -16.77 4.91 -9.36
N HIS A 109 -16.75 3.60 -9.60
CA HIS A 109 -17.75 2.69 -9.03
C HIS A 109 -17.71 2.70 -7.50
N VAL A 110 -16.52 2.75 -6.89
CA VAL A 110 -16.40 2.81 -5.42
C VAL A 110 -16.74 4.18 -4.86
N MET A 111 -16.36 5.27 -5.52
CA MET A 111 -16.62 6.63 -5.03
C MET A 111 -18.10 7.04 -5.08
N PHE A 112 -18.87 6.48 -6.02
CA PHE A 112 -20.27 6.87 -6.27
C PHE A 112 -21.27 5.74 -5.98
N ARG A 113 -20.87 4.75 -5.17
CA ARG A 113 -21.76 3.72 -4.64
C ARG A 113 -22.57 4.26 -3.46
#